data_AF-A0A7W0CNC1-F1
#
_entry.id   AF-A0A7W0CNC1-F1
#
_cell.length_a   1.000
_cell.length_b   1.000
_cell.length_c   1.000
_cell.angle_alpha   90.00
_cell.angle_beta   90.00
_cell.angle_gamma   90.00
#
_symmetry.space_group_name_H-M   'P 1'
#
loop_
_entity.id
_entity.type
_entity.pdbx_description
1 polymer ?
#
loop_
_entity_poly.entity_id
_entity_poly.type
_entity_poly.pdbx_seq_one_letter_code
_entity_poly.pdbx_strand_id
1 'polypeptide(L)'
;MTHLPGGVGLSELRVYDWPAPDGVCGGSPHMHLVCSEAYVVVEGSGSVQTLTWSGYAETPLEPGAVVSFSPGTIHRLVNGDGRLRIVVVMQNSGLPEAGDAVFTFPPHVLASGELYGRAAAGGDEEAVLRRRDLALAGFFALRDDPSGLAAFHEAAGRIVSGKLDEFEKRWSAGARAMAEATGEQLAALRRGELSHLREAAVGGTVPHDRLGMCGHLRAHQS
;
A
#
# COMPACT_ATOMS: atom_id res chain seq x y z
N MET A 1 12.06 17.88 -5.71
CA MET A 1 12.01 16.97 -4.55
C MET A 1 12.92 15.80 -4.85
N THR A 2 13.69 15.32 -3.87
CA THR A 2 14.55 14.14 -4.05
C THR A 2 13.72 12.89 -3.82
N HIS A 3 13.41 12.17 -4.89
CA HIS A 3 12.80 10.85 -4.80
C HIS A 3 13.78 9.82 -4.25
N LEU A 4 13.26 8.82 -3.55
CA LEU A 4 14.05 7.63 -3.21
C LEU A 4 14.41 6.85 -4.49
N PRO A 5 15.48 6.05 -4.48
CA PRO A 5 15.89 5.25 -5.62
C PRO A 5 14.74 4.45 -6.24
N GLY A 6 14.64 4.48 -7.57
CA GLY A 6 13.58 3.79 -8.32
C GLY A 6 12.17 4.38 -8.16
N GLY A 7 12.04 5.54 -7.51
CA GLY A 7 10.76 6.19 -7.29
C GLY A 7 9.86 5.45 -6.30
N VAL A 8 10.45 4.72 -5.35
CA VAL A 8 9.70 4.00 -4.30
C VAL A 8 9.31 4.92 -3.15
N GLY A 9 8.20 4.61 -2.48
CA GLY A 9 7.86 5.17 -1.18
C GLY A 9 8.35 4.26 -0.06
N LEU A 10 8.80 4.85 1.06
CA LEU A 10 9.12 4.10 2.27
C LEU A 10 8.24 4.57 3.43
N SER A 11 7.80 3.64 4.27
CA SER A 11 7.14 3.96 5.54
C SER A 11 7.55 2.96 6.61
N GLU A 12 7.86 3.45 7.81
CA GLU A 12 7.80 2.58 8.98
C GLU A 12 6.33 2.40 9.36
N LEU A 13 5.93 1.17 9.62
CA LEU A 13 4.60 0.76 10.01
C LEU A 13 4.68 0.02 11.34
N ARG A 14 3.96 0.53 12.35
CA ARG A 14 3.58 -0.24 13.53
C ARG A 14 2.13 -0.69 13.37
N VAL A 15 1.93 -1.98 13.15
CA VAL A 15 0.60 -2.55 12.89
C VAL A 15 -0.31 -2.26 14.09
N TYR A 16 -1.58 -1.93 13.83
CA TYR A 16 -2.53 -1.68 14.92
C TYR A 16 -2.60 -2.88 15.88
N ASP A 17 -2.56 -2.57 17.17
CA ASP A 17 -2.71 -3.48 18.29
C ASP A 17 -4.14 -3.45 18.86
N TRP A 18 -5.06 -2.75 18.19
CA TRP A 18 -6.46 -2.69 18.55
C TRP A 18 -7.20 -3.97 18.16
N PRO A 19 -8.03 -4.54 19.06
CA PRO A 19 -8.82 -5.72 18.76
C PRO A 19 -9.83 -5.42 17.64
N ALA A 20 -9.97 -6.35 16.70
CA ALA A 20 -10.98 -6.32 15.65
C ALA A 20 -12.17 -7.23 15.99
N PRO A 21 -13.30 -7.15 15.25
CA PRO A 21 -14.51 -7.93 15.54
C PRO A 21 -14.32 -9.45 15.51
N ASP A 22 -13.29 -9.94 14.83
CA ASP A 22 -12.89 -11.36 14.79
C ASP A 22 -11.97 -11.77 15.95
N GLY A 23 -11.71 -10.87 16.90
CA GLY A 23 -10.95 -11.15 18.11
C GLY A 23 -9.42 -11.05 17.96
N VAL A 24 -8.91 -10.70 16.77
CA VAL A 24 -7.47 -10.50 16.54
C VAL A 24 -7.14 -9.03 16.31
N CYS A 25 -5.92 -8.61 16.62
CA CYS A 25 -5.46 -7.25 16.36
C CYS A 25 -4.92 -7.12 14.94
N GLY A 26 -5.15 -5.98 14.29
CA GLY A 26 -4.62 -5.77 12.94
C GLY A 26 -5.25 -4.64 12.14
N GLY A 27 -4.88 -4.64 10.85
CA GLY A 27 -5.19 -3.61 9.87
C GLY A 27 -6.52 -3.76 9.14
N SER A 28 -6.81 -2.77 8.30
CA SER A 28 -7.93 -2.78 7.36
C SER A 28 -7.53 -3.58 6.11
N PRO A 29 -8.28 -4.62 5.69
CA PRO A 29 -8.01 -5.28 4.43
C PRO A 29 -8.23 -4.35 3.23
N HIS A 30 -7.29 -4.35 2.29
CA HIS A 30 -7.33 -3.50 1.11
C HIS A 30 -6.54 -4.11 -0.04
N MET A 31 -6.68 -3.52 -1.23
CA MET A 31 -6.04 -3.95 -2.46
C MET A 31 -5.46 -2.76 -3.22
N HIS A 32 -4.23 -2.89 -3.69
CA HIS A 32 -3.62 -1.96 -4.64
C HIS A 32 -4.00 -2.33 -6.09
N LEU A 33 -4.24 -1.31 -6.92
CA LEU A 33 -4.64 -1.51 -8.32
C LEU A 33 -3.47 -1.39 -9.29
N VAL A 34 -2.45 -0.62 -8.94
CA VAL A 34 -1.29 -0.36 -9.81
C VAL A 34 0.03 -0.58 -9.07
N CYS A 35 0.13 -0.29 -7.78
CA CYS A 35 1.39 -0.41 -7.05
C CYS A 35 1.62 -1.82 -6.48
N SER A 36 2.84 -2.32 -6.64
CA SER A 36 3.32 -3.43 -5.82
C SER A 36 3.76 -2.92 -4.45
N GLU A 37 3.65 -3.77 -3.44
CA GLU A 37 4.04 -3.50 -2.05
C GLU A 37 4.96 -4.61 -1.54
N ALA A 38 5.93 -4.25 -0.70
CA ALA A 38 6.72 -5.21 0.06
C ALA A 38 6.82 -4.83 1.54
N TYR A 39 6.79 -5.85 2.39
CA TYR A 39 7.01 -5.77 3.82
C TYR A 39 8.38 -6.32 4.16
N VAL A 40 9.17 -5.56 4.90
CA VAL A 40 10.39 -6.01 5.55
C VAL A 40 10.15 -5.96 7.05
N VAL A 41 10.01 -7.12 7.68
CA VAL A 41 9.68 -7.20 9.11
C VAL A 41 10.93 -6.90 9.94
N VAL A 42 10.82 -5.96 10.88
CA VAL A 42 11.93 -5.52 11.72
C VAL A 42 11.77 -5.91 13.19
N GLU A 43 10.55 -6.08 13.67
CA GLU A 43 10.27 -6.41 15.08
C GLU A 43 8.89 -7.09 15.22
N GLY A 44 8.71 -7.86 16.30
CA GLY A 44 7.44 -8.49 16.67
C GLY A 44 7.09 -9.71 15.82
N SER A 45 5.87 -10.20 15.97
CA SER A 45 5.37 -11.33 15.20
C SER A 45 3.88 -11.21 14.87
N GLY A 46 3.49 -11.86 13.78
CA GLY A 46 2.11 -11.88 13.32
C GLY A 46 1.99 -12.61 12.00
N SER A 47 1.06 -12.16 11.16
CA SER A 47 0.87 -12.72 9.82
C SER A 47 0.34 -11.67 8.85
N VAL A 48 0.52 -11.94 7.55
CA VAL A 48 -0.25 -11.28 6.50
C VAL A 48 -1.23 -12.28 5.91
N GLN A 49 -2.51 -11.95 6.02
CA GLN A 49 -3.59 -12.64 5.35
C GLN A 49 -3.72 -12.06 3.94
N THR A 50 -3.80 -12.91 2.93
CA THR A 50 -3.91 -12.53 1.52
C THR A 50 -5.06 -13.27 0.86
N LEU A 51 -5.70 -12.62 -0.11
CA LEU A 51 -6.72 -13.22 -0.96
C LEU A 51 -6.45 -12.81 -2.40
N THR A 52 -6.31 -13.82 -3.27
CA THR A 52 -6.17 -13.66 -4.72
C THR A 52 -7.07 -14.66 -5.44
N TRP A 53 -6.99 -14.73 -6.78
CA TRP A 53 -7.65 -15.78 -7.56
C TRP A 53 -7.16 -17.20 -7.25
N SER A 54 -5.97 -17.38 -6.66
CA SER A 54 -5.53 -18.69 -6.17
C SER A 54 -6.12 -19.08 -4.81
N GLY A 55 -6.87 -18.18 -4.18
CA GLY A 55 -7.52 -18.38 -2.89
C GLY A 55 -6.88 -17.58 -1.76
N TYR A 56 -7.34 -17.89 -0.55
CA TYR A 56 -6.86 -17.32 0.70
C TYR A 56 -5.56 -18.00 1.15
N ALA A 57 -4.61 -17.21 1.63
CA ALA A 57 -3.40 -17.71 2.28
C ALA A 57 -3.00 -16.80 3.44
N GLU A 58 -2.38 -17.39 4.46
CA GLU A 58 -1.82 -16.68 5.60
C GLU A 58 -0.32 -16.95 5.70
N THR A 59 0.48 -15.89 5.63
CA THR A 59 1.94 -15.98 5.66
C THR A 59 2.45 -15.46 7.00
N PRO A 60 3.19 -16.28 7.79
CA PRO A 60 3.79 -15.83 9.04
C PRO A 60 4.78 -14.68 8.82
N LEU A 61 4.83 -13.76 9.78
CA LEU A 61 5.73 -12.62 9.79
C LEU A 61 6.56 -12.62 11.08
N GLU A 62 7.88 -12.63 10.91
CA GLU A 62 8.88 -12.54 11.98
C GLU A 62 10.09 -11.73 11.48
N PRO A 63 10.94 -11.19 12.36
CA PRO A 63 12.04 -10.31 11.95
C PRO A 63 12.94 -10.93 10.88
N GLY A 64 13.19 -10.19 9.80
CA GLY A 64 13.94 -10.66 8.63
C GLY A 64 13.07 -11.24 7.51
N ALA A 65 11.78 -11.51 7.75
CA ALA A 65 10.85 -11.89 6.69
C ALA A 65 10.67 -10.74 5.70
N VAL A 66 10.71 -11.09 4.40
CA VAL A 66 10.38 -10.20 3.30
C VAL A 66 9.25 -10.81 2.49
N VAL A 67 8.11 -10.13 2.43
CA VAL A 67 6.94 -10.58 1.67
C VAL A 67 6.54 -9.47 0.73
N SER A 68 6.24 -9.80 -0.53
CA SER A 68 5.85 -8.83 -1.55
C SER A 68 4.57 -9.25 -2.24
N PHE A 69 3.77 -8.27 -2.63
CA PHE A 69 2.46 -8.45 -3.24
C PHE A 69 2.37 -7.60 -4.50
N SER A 70 1.79 -8.19 -5.54
CA SER A 70 1.48 -7.48 -6.78
C SER A 70 0.07 -6.89 -6.75
N PRO A 71 -0.24 -5.92 -7.63
CA PRO A 71 -1.59 -5.39 -7.75
C PRO A 71 -2.65 -6.48 -7.91
N GLY A 72 -3.85 -6.25 -7.35
CA GLY A 72 -4.90 -7.26 -7.29
C GLY A 72 -4.82 -8.19 -6.08
N THR A 73 -3.77 -8.10 -5.26
CA THR A 73 -3.67 -8.85 -4.00
C THR A 73 -4.41 -8.09 -2.89
N ILE A 74 -5.53 -8.63 -2.45
CA ILE A 74 -6.16 -8.17 -1.20
C ILE A 74 -5.31 -8.68 -0.05
N HIS A 75 -4.96 -7.81 0.90
CA HIS A 75 -4.15 -8.22 2.04
C HIS A 75 -4.56 -7.49 3.34
N ARG A 76 -4.29 -8.15 4.47
CA ARG A 76 -4.53 -7.66 5.83
C ARG A 76 -3.39 -8.11 6.74
N LEU A 77 -2.80 -7.18 7.49
CA LEU A 77 -1.85 -7.51 8.55
C LEU A 77 -2.57 -7.87 9.85
N VAL A 78 -2.13 -8.96 10.49
CA VAL A 78 -2.53 -9.39 11.82
C VAL A 78 -1.34 -9.21 12.76
N ASN A 79 -1.56 -8.51 13.87
CA ASN A 79 -0.55 -8.24 14.89
C ASN A 79 -0.68 -9.28 16.00
N GLY A 80 0.17 -10.32 15.95
CA GLY A 80 0.05 -11.49 16.83
C GLY A 80 0.52 -11.24 18.25
N ASP A 81 1.63 -10.52 18.42
CA ASP A 81 2.22 -10.23 19.73
C ASP A 81 2.08 -8.76 20.16
N GLY A 82 1.36 -7.94 19.39
CA GLY A 82 1.16 -6.52 19.63
C GLY A 82 2.33 -5.63 19.24
N ARG A 83 3.47 -6.19 18.79
CA ARG A 83 4.72 -5.45 18.56
C ARG A 83 5.15 -5.43 17.10
N LEU A 84 4.33 -5.92 16.18
CA LEU A 84 4.70 -6.06 14.77
C LEU A 84 5.07 -4.70 14.15
N ARG A 85 6.35 -4.55 13.79
CA ARG A 85 6.90 -3.39 13.07
C ARG A 85 7.49 -3.82 11.75
N ILE A 86 7.19 -3.05 10.72
CA ILE A 86 7.48 -3.36 9.32
C ILE A 86 8.02 -2.09 8.64
N VAL A 87 9.03 -2.24 7.80
CA VAL A 87 9.33 -1.24 6.76
C VAL A 87 8.56 -1.62 5.51
N VAL A 88 7.65 -0.74 5.12
CA VAL A 88 6.83 -0.88 3.92
C VAL A 88 7.55 -0.20 2.75
N VAL A 89 7.75 -0.95 1.67
CA VAL A 89 8.30 -0.45 0.40
C VAL A 89 7.19 -0.45 -0.63
N MET A 90 6.83 0.75 -1.12
CA MET A 90 5.76 0.94 -2.09
C MET A 90 6.33 1.32 -3.44
N GLN A 91 5.87 0.65 -4.50
CA GLN A 91 6.12 1.11 -5.86
C GLN A 91 5.41 2.45 -6.10
N ASN A 92 6.00 3.33 -6.93
CA ASN A 92 5.42 4.61 -7.35
C ASN A 92 5.06 5.52 -6.16
N SER A 93 6.08 6.01 -5.46
CA SER A 93 5.94 6.93 -4.32
C SER A 93 4.83 7.96 -4.54
N GLY A 94 3.91 8.05 -3.58
CA GLY A 94 2.78 8.98 -3.62
C GLY A 94 1.51 8.46 -4.30
N LEU A 95 1.55 7.38 -5.10
CA LEU A 95 0.31 6.80 -5.69
C LEU A 95 -0.60 6.14 -4.64
N PRO A 96 -0.09 5.36 -3.67
CA PRO A 96 -0.92 4.86 -2.58
C PRO A 96 -1.74 5.95 -1.88
N GLU A 97 -1.11 7.09 -1.61
CA GLU A 97 -1.72 8.28 -1.00
C GLU A 97 -2.73 8.98 -1.91
N ALA A 98 -2.50 8.93 -3.23
CA ALA A 98 -3.46 9.41 -4.22
C ALA A 98 -4.72 8.53 -4.27
N GLY A 99 -4.65 7.33 -3.67
CA GLY A 99 -5.76 6.40 -3.53
C GLY A 99 -5.73 5.27 -4.55
N ASP A 100 -4.54 4.76 -4.84
CA ASP A 100 -4.33 3.48 -5.55
C ASP A 100 -4.81 2.26 -4.74
N ALA A 101 -5.07 2.43 -3.44
CA ALA A 101 -5.62 1.40 -2.58
C ALA A 101 -7.15 1.50 -2.44
N VAL A 102 -7.84 0.36 -2.55
CA VAL A 102 -9.27 0.22 -2.30
C VAL A 102 -9.54 -0.74 -1.14
N PHE A 103 -10.32 -0.30 -0.16
CA PHE A 103 -10.77 -1.16 0.95
C PHE A 103 -11.80 -2.17 0.49
N THR A 104 -11.81 -3.34 1.11
CA THR A 104 -12.79 -4.42 0.85
C THR A 104 -14.13 -4.15 1.52
N PHE A 105 -14.72 -2.96 1.34
CA PHE A 105 -16.03 -2.66 1.89
C PHE A 105 -17.14 -3.51 1.24
N PRO A 106 -18.30 -3.67 1.91
CA PRO A 106 -19.44 -4.37 1.32
C PRO A 106 -19.93 -3.73 0.00
N PRO A 107 -20.57 -4.50 -0.90
CA PRO A 107 -20.97 -4.03 -2.23
C PRO A 107 -21.80 -2.74 -2.24
N HIS A 108 -22.70 -2.55 -1.27
CA HIS A 108 -23.55 -1.36 -1.20
C HIS A 108 -22.76 -0.06 -0.95
N VAL A 109 -21.58 -0.15 -0.32
CA VAL A 109 -20.66 0.98 -0.11
C VAL A 109 -19.83 1.22 -1.37
N LEU A 110 -19.32 0.14 -1.98
CA LEU A 110 -18.53 0.20 -3.21
C LEU A 110 -19.33 0.67 -4.45
N ALA A 111 -20.66 0.60 -4.39
CA ALA A 111 -21.54 1.03 -5.47
C ALA A 111 -21.53 2.55 -5.73
N SER A 112 -21.02 3.36 -4.79
CA SER A 112 -20.96 4.82 -4.93
C SER A 112 -19.61 5.35 -4.46
N GLY A 113 -18.93 6.14 -5.30
CA GLY A 113 -17.69 6.81 -4.92
C GLY A 113 -17.86 7.77 -3.74
N GLU A 114 -19.06 8.33 -3.56
CA GLU A 114 -19.40 9.21 -2.44
C GLU A 114 -19.55 8.42 -1.13
N LEU A 115 -20.27 7.29 -1.16
CA LEU A 115 -20.38 6.38 0.00
C LEU A 115 -19.02 5.80 0.37
N TYR A 116 -18.26 5.36 -0.62
CA TYR A 116 -16.90 4.90 -0.46
C TYR A 116 -16.02 5.98 0.17
N GLY A 117 -16.02 7.20 -0.37
CA GLY A 117 -15.21 8.30 0.14
C GLY A 117 -15.51 8.64 1.60
N ARG A 118 -16.79 8.66 2.00
CA ARG A 118 -17.19 8.83 3.41
C ARG A 118 -16.71 7.70 4.30
N ALA A 119 -16.87 6.45 3.88
CA ALA A 119 -16.49 5.29 4.66
C ALA A 119 -14.96 5.11 4.76
N ALA A 120 -14.24 5.49 3.70
CA ALA A 120 -12.78 5.42 3.62
C ALA A 120 -12.08 6.57 4.36
N ALA A 121 -12.80 7.67 4.62
CA ALA A 121 -12.25 8.84 5.30
C ALA A 121 -11.59 8.44 6.63
N GLY A 122 -10.32 8.82 6.77
CA GLY A 122 -9.62 8.80 8.05
C GLY A 122 -9.84 10.09 8.82
N GLY A 123 -9.38 10.11 10.06
CA GLY A 123 -9.41 11.30 10.90
C GLY A 123 -8.93 10.94 12.29
N ASP A 124 -9.89 10.67 13.15
CA ASP A 124 -9.64 10.12 14.48
C ASP A 124 -9.55 8.58 14.47
N GLU A 125 -9.17 8.05 15.62
CA GLU A 125 -9.10 6.62 15.89
C GLU A 125 -10.45 5.93 15.67
N GLU A 126 -11.55 6.56 16.07
CA GLU A 126 -12.89 5.98 15.94
C GLU A 126 -13.28 5.79 14.47
N ALA A 127 -12.99 6.76 13.61
CA ALA A 127 -13.18 6.66 12.17
C ALA A 127 -12.33 5.53 11.56
N VAL A 128 -11.08 5.40 12.00
CA VAL A 128 -10.18 4.33 11.54
C VAL A 128 -10.69 2.95 11.96
N LEU A 129 -11.20 2.80 13.18
CA LEU A 129 -11.79 1.56 13.66
C LEU A 129 -13.05 1.20 12.86
N ARG A 130 -13.98 2.14 12.67
CA ARG A 130 -15.18 1.92 11.85
C ARG A 130 -14.84 1.50 10.42
N ARG A 131 -13.86 2.18 9.81
CA ARG A 131 -13.35 1.86 8.48
C ARG A 131 -12.76 0.45 8.43
N ARG A 132 -11.91 0.09 9.40
CA ARG A 132 -11.30 -1.23 9.49
C ARG A 132 -12.36 -2.32 9.59
N ASP A 133 -13.32 -2.16 10.50
CA ASP A 133 -14.34 -3.17 10.77
C ASP A 133 -15.27 -3.37 9.56
N LEU A 134 -15.58 -2.28 8.84
CA LEU A 134 -16.31 -2.35 7.58
C LEU A 134 -15.51 -3.08 6.48
N ALA A 135 -14.21 -2.83 6.37
CA ALA A 135 -13.35 -3.53 5.42
C ALA A 135 -13.24 -5.03 5.76
N LEU A 136 -13.18 -5.39 7.04
CA LEU A 136 -13.18 -6.79 7.49
C LEU A 136 -14.46 -7.51 7.10
N ALA A 137 -15.62 -6.88 7.24
CA ALA A 137 -16.89 -7.47 6.85
C ALA A 137 -16.90 -7.89 5.37
N GLY A 138 -16.43 -7.03 4.45
CA GLY A 138 -16.36 -7.40 3.04
C GLY A 138 -15.19 -8.33 2.70
N PHE A 139 -14.06 -8.26 3.42
CA PHE A 139 -12.97 -9.21 3.27
C PHE A 139 -13.41 -10.64 3.59
N PHE A 140 -14.12 -10.84 4.71
CA PHE A 140 -14.63 -12.16 5.08
C PHE A 140 -15.65 -12.67 4.07
N ALA A 141 -16.55 -11.81 3.58
CA ALA A 141 -17.48 -12.20 2.51
C ALA A 141 -16.74 -12.66 1.24
N LEU A 142 -15.69 -11.95 0.81
CA LEU A 142 -14.89 -12.33 -0.36
C LEU A 142 -14.06 -13.60 -0.14
N ARG A 143 -13.55 -13.79 1.08
CA ARG A 143 -12.81 -15.00 1.46
C ARG A 143 -13.71 -16.24 1.45
N ASP A 144 -14.91 -16.09 2.02
CA ASP A 144 -15.86 -17.19 2.19
C ASP A 144 -16.60 -17.52 0.87
N ASP A 145 -16.79 -16.52 -0.01
CA ASP A 145 -17.29 -16.69 -1.39
C ASP A 145 -16.41 -15.92 -2.41
N PRO A 146 -15.39 -16.58 -2.99
CA PRO A 146 -14.51 -15.97 -3.98
C PRO A 146 -15.19 -15.56 -5.29
N SER A 147 -16.43 -15.99 -5.55
CA SER A 147 -17.15 -15.59 -6.77
C SER A 147 -17.41 -14.07 -6.81
N GLY A 148 -17.39 -13.40 -5.64
CA GLY A 148 -17.50 -11.95 -5.53
C GLY A 148 -16.27 -11.16 -5.97
N LEU A 149 -15.11 -11.80 -6.19
CA LEU A 149 -13.85 -11.11 -6.53
C LEU A 149 -13.93 -10.30 -7.82
N ALA A 150 -14.60 -10.83 -8.85
CA ALA A 150 -14.77 -10.10 -10.12
C ALA A 150 -15.55 -8.79 -9.90
N ALA A 151 -16.69 -8.86 -9.20
CA ALA A 151 -17.51 -7.69 -8.90
C ALA A 151 -16.77 -6.66 -8.02
N PHE A 152 -15.95 -7.14 -7.08
CA PHE A 152 -15.08 -6.28 -6.27
C PHE A 152 -14.06 -5.53 -7.13
N HIS A 153 -13.34 -6.21 -8.03
CA HIS A 153 -12.37 -5.57 -8.92
C HIS A 153 -13.02 -4.53 -9.83
N GLU A 154 -14.19 -4.82 -10.39
CA GLU A 154 -14.93 -3.85 -11.20
C GLU A 154 -15.33 -2.61 -10.39
N ALA A 155 -15.78 -2.79 -9.15
CA ALA A 155 -16.14 -1.67 -8.28
C ALA A 155 -14.91 -0.84 -7.88
N ALA A 156 -13.79 -1.50 -7.55
CA ALA A 156 -12.52 -0.85 -7.28
C ALA A 156 -12.05 -0.02 -8.49
N GLY A 157 -12.15 -0.57 -9.70
CA GLY A 157 -11.85 0.14 -10.94
C GLY A 157 -12.70 1.40 -11.13
N ARG A 158 -14.01 1.32 -10.86
CA ARG A 158 -14.89 2.51 -10.89
C ARG A 158 -14.48 3.56 -9.86
N ILE A 159 -14.13 3.15 -8.64
CA ILE A 159 -13.71 4.05 -7.57
C ILE A 159 -12.43 4.83 -7.94
N VAL A 160 -11.45 4.18 -8.58
CA VAL A 160 -10.19 4.86 -8.94
C VAL A 160 -10.25 5.61 -10.27
N SER A 161 -11.25 5.35 -11.11
CA SER A 161 -11.32 5.87 -12.49
C SER A 161 -11.12 7.38 -12.62
N GLY A 162 -11.68 8.17 -11.69
CA GLY A 162 -11.53 9.63 -11.67
C GLY A 162 -10.15 10.15 -11.25
N LYS A 163 -9.19 9.26 -10.96
CA LYS A 163 -7.86 9.58 -10.45
C LYS A 163 -6.73 9.18 -11.40
N LEU A 164 -7.04 8.52 -12.52
CA LEU A 164 -6.04 7.93 -13.41
C LEU A 164 -5.11 8.98 -14.01
N ASP A 165 -5.62 10.16 -14.39
CA ASP A 165 -4.78 11.25 -14.92
C ASP A 165 -3.74 11.71 -13.89
N GLU A 166 -4.12 11.80 -12.61
CA GLU A 166 -3.20 12.17 -11.53
C GLU A 166 -2.20 11.03 -11.25
N PHE A 167 -2.62 9.77 -11.35
CA PHE A 167 -1.73 8.62 -11.21
C PHE A 167 -0.67 8.61 -12.32
N GLU A 168 -1.08 8.82 -13.57
CA GLU A 168 -0.19 8.87 -14.72
C GLU A 168 0.81 10.03 -14.57
N LYS A 169 0.34 11.21 -14.15
CA LYS A 169 1.21 12.35 -13.90
C LYS A 169 2.27 12.05 -12.83
N ARG A 170 1.87 11.47 -11.69
CA ARG A 170 2.79 11.11 -10.60
C ARG A 170 3.80 10.05 -11.02
N TRP A 171 3.34 9.00 -11.69
CA TRP A 171 4.21 7.94 -12.21
C TRP A 171 5.21 8.50 -13.22
N SER A 172 4.75 9.34 -14.16
CA SER A 172 5.57 9.95 -15.19
C SER A 172 6.67 10.83 -14.59
N ALA A 173 6.34 11.66 -13.60
CA ALA A 173 7.30 12.54 -12.93
C ALA A 173 8.22 11.81 -11.93
N GLY A 174 7.81 10.64 -11.43
CA GLY A 174 8.54 9.86 -10.44
C GLY A 174 9.26 8.66 -11.05
N ALA A 175 8.73 7.48 -10.82
CA ALA A 175 9.37 6.21 -11.17
C ALA A 175 9.76 6.10 -12.65
N ARG A 176 8.92 6.62 -13.57
CA ARG A 176 9.23 6.61 -15.00
C ARG A 176 10.42 7.49 -15.33
N ALA A 177 10.42 8.76 -14.91
CA ALA A 177 11.51 9.69 -15.17
C ALA A 177 12.85 9.15 -14.64
N MET A 178 12.85 8.49 -13.47
CA MET A 178 14.06 7.86 -12.92
C MET A 178 14.57 6.67 -13.75
N ALA A 179 13.65 5.83 -14.24
CA ALA A 179 14.00 4.73 -15.13
C ALA A 179 14.55 5.23 -16.47
N GLU A 180 13.93 6.25 -17.05
CA GLU A 180 14.39 6.89 -18.29
C GLU A 180 15.78 7.53 -18.12
N ALA A 181 15.99 8.26 -17.01
CA ALA A 181 17.30 8.84 -16.66
C ALA A 181 18.41 7.77 -16.54
N THR A 182 18.09 6.59 -16.00
CA THR A 182 19.03 5.46 -15.95
C THR A 182 19.43 5.02 -17.36
N GLY A 183 18.47 4.99 -18.30
CA GLY A 183 18.73 4.70 -19.71
C GLY A 183 19.67 5.71 -20.36
N GLU A 184 19.48 7.01 -20.10
CA GLU A 184 20.35 8.09 -20.57
C GLU A 184 21.77 7.97 -20.03
N GLN A 185 21.91 7.69 -18.73
CA GLN A 185 23.20 7.47 -18.07
C GLN A 185 23.94 6.28 -18.68
N LEU A 186 23.26 5.15 -18.91
CA LEU A 186 23.84 3.99 -19.59
C LEU A 186 24.30 4.34 -21.01
N ALA A 187 23.54 5.14 -21.75
CA ALA A 187 23.93 5.59 -23.09
C ALA A 187 25.17 6.50 -23.05
N ALA A 188 25.26 7.42 -22.08
CA ALA A 188 26.44 8.27 -21.87
C ALA A 188 27.68 7.44 -21.52
N LEU A 189 27.55 6.47 -20.61
CA LEU A 189 28.65 5.57 -20.25
C LEU A 189 29.18 4.79 -21.46
N ARG A 190 28.30 4.32 -22.36
CA ARG A 190 28.72 3.66 -23.61
C ARG A 190 29.53 4.56 -24.55
N ARG A 191 29.33 5.89 -24.47
CA ARG A 191 30.10 6.89 -25.23
C ARG A 191 31.37 7.37 -24.51
N GLY A 192 31.64 6.87 -23.30
CA GLY A 192 32.74 7.34 -22.45
C GLY A 192 32.46 8.71 -21.79
N GLU A 193 31.21 9.15 -21.76
CA GLU A 193 30.80 10.43 -21.17
C GLU A 193 30.46 10.25 -19.68
N LEU A 194 31.15 10.99 -18.81
CA LEU A 194 31.04 10.89 -17.35
C LEU A 194 30.49 12.16 -16.68
N SER A 195 29.93 13.09 -17.45
CA SER A 195 29.48 14.40 -16.93
C SER A 195 28.40 14.27 -15.84
N HIS A 196 27.45 13.36 -16.01
CA HIS A 196 26.37 13.12 -15.03
C HIS A 196 26.89 12.74 -13.63
N LEU A 197 28.08 12.15 -13.52
CA LEU A 197 28.68 11.82 -12.21
C LEU A 197 29.07 13.06 -11.41
N ARG A 198 29.25 14.22 -12.07
CA ARG A 198 29.54 15.49 -11.40
C ARG A 198 28.30 16.07 -10.69
N GLU A 199 27.11 15.55 -10.98
CA GLU A 199 25.84 15.96 -10.38
C GLU A 199 25.51 15.15 -9.11
N ALA A 200 26.42 14.27 -8.65
CA ALA A 200 26.22 13.45 -7.46
C ALA A 200 25.90 14.32 -6.24
N ALA A 201 24.83 13.96 -5.52
CA ALA A 201 24.33 14.69 -4.36
C ALA A 201 23.82 13.72 -3.28
N VAL A 202 23.83 14.17 -2.03
CA VAL A 202 23.24 13.47 -0.88
C VAL A 202 21.91 14.15 -0.54
N GLY A 203 20.83 13.38 -0.53
CA GLY A 203 19.49 13.82 -0.13
C GLY A 203 18.98 13.09 1.10
N GLY A 204 17.96 13.65 1.74
CA GLY A 204 17.26 13.04 2.87
C GLY A 204 15.77 13.42 2.88
N THR A 205 14.97 12.67 3.62
CA THR A 205 13.53 12.92 3.79
C THR A 205 13.20 13.12 5.27
N VAL A 206 12.22 13.98 5.56
CA VAL A 206 11.69 14.16 6.92
C VAL A 206 10.41 13.33 7.04
N PRO A 207 10.35 12.38 7.99
CA PRO A 207 9.15 11.57 8.15
C PRO A 207 7.99 12.36 8.77
N HIS A 208 6.78 11.94 8.47
CA HIS A 208 5.56 12.43 9.11
C HIS A 208 4.71 11.28 9.64
N ASP A 209 4.13 11.48 10.82
CA ASP A 209 3.29 10.50 11.48
C ASP A 209 1.83 10.60 11.00
N ARG A 210 1.18 9.46 10.76
CA ARG A 210 -0.25 9.40 10.39
C ARG A 210 -0.86 8.04 10.69
N LEU A 211 -2.20 8.01 10.80
CA LEU A 211 -2.96 6.77 10.85
C LEU A 211 -3.12 6.19 9.43
N GLY A 212 -2.52 5.02 9.20
CA GLY A 212 -2.58 4.29 7.95
C GLY A 212 -3.72 3.27 7.88
N MET A 213 -3.71 2.46 6.82
CA MET A 213 -4.66 1.35 6.61
C MET A 213 -4.39 0.19 7.57
N CYS A 214 -3.11 -0.16 7.74
CA CYS A 214 -2.69 -1.28 8.57
C CYS A 214 -2.24 -0.91 9.98
N GLY A 215 -1.87 0.35 10.22
CA GLY A 215 -1.26 0.76 11.48
C GLY A 215 -0.82 2.21 11.51
N HIS A 216 -0.07 2.55 12.55
CA HIS A 216 0.59 3.84 12.70
C HIS A 216 1.76 3.91 11.73
N LEU A 217 1.74 4.91 10.84
CA LEU A 217 2.76 5.12 9.83
C LEU A 217 3.67 6.27 10.21
N ARG A 218 4.96 6.09 9.99
CA ARG A 218 5.95 7.16 9.89
C ARG A 218 6.48 7.15 8.46
N ALA A 219 5.90 7.99 7.61
CA ALA A 219 6.08 7.93 6.16
C ALA A 219 7.25 8.81 5.69
N HIS A 220 8.18 8.21 4.95
CA HIS A 220 9.35 8.83 4.34
C HIS A 220 9.11 9.05 2.85
N GLN A 221 8.33 10.08 2.54
CA GLN A 221 7.94 10.39 1.16
C GLN A 221 8.50 11.72 0.74
N SER A 222 8.71 11.87 -0.57
CA SER A 222 9.21 13.05 -1.24
C SER A 222 8.13 13.70 -2.07
#